data_AF-A0A4Q0NY24-F1
#
_entry.id   AF-A0A4Q0NY24-F1
#
_cell.length_a   1.000
_cell.length_b   1.000
_cell.length_c   1.000
_cell.angle_alpha   90.00
_cell.angle_beta   90.00
_cell.angle_gamma   90.00
#
_symmetry.space_group_name_H-M   'P 1'
#
loop_
_entity.id
_entity.type
_entity.pdbx_description
1 polymer ?
#
loop_
_entity_poly.entity_id
_entity_poly.type
_entity_poly.pdbx_seq_one_letter_code
_entity_poly.pdbx_strand_id
1 'polypeptide(L)'
;MSFGGSVSAMLASLKHNKRERKTRFNANGLHHKGTQKPFVDHKKLSQIEEVQLKSQIQFKAKQHRKKNLAYTFIAFITLGCLIWWLFLDSDKSLF
;
A
#
# COMPACT_ATOMS: atom_id res chain seq x y z
N MET A 1 -2.20 -37.09 33.06
CA MET A 1 -2.98 -36.28 32.08
C MET A 1 -2.55 -36.71 30.69
N SER A 2 -3.35 -37.56 30.04
CA SER A 2 -2.98 -38.29 28.82
C SER A 2 -3.27 -37.47 27.56
N PHE A 3 -2.45 -37.66 26.53
CA PHE A 3 -2.57 -37.12 25.17
C PHE A 3 -3.97 -37.37 24.54
N GLY A 4 -4.70 -38.39 25.00
CA GLY A 4 -6.08 -38.65 24.57
C GLY A 4 -7.09 -37.58 25.01
N GLY A 5 -6.85 -36.90 26.15
CA GLY A 5 -7.71 -35.82 26.63
C GLY A 5 -7.57 -34.54 25.81
N SER A 6 -6.36 -34.21 25.36
CA SER A 6 -6.11 -33.02 24.52
C SER A 6 -6.65 -33.18 23.11
N VAL A 7 -6.57 -34.38 22.51
CA VAL A 7 -7.17 -34.66 21.19
C VAL A 7 -8.70 -34.68 21.27
N SER A 8 -9.27 -35.27 22.33
CA SER A 8 -10.72 -35.23 22.58
C SER A 8 -11.24 -33.80 22.73
N ALA A 9 -10.53 -32.95 23.50
CA ALA A 9 -10.87 -31.55 23.67
C ALA A 9 -10.72 -30.75 22.35
N MET A 10 -9.71 -31.07 21.54
CA MET A 10 -9.52 -30.46 20.21
C MET A 10 -10.66 -30.84 19.25
N LEU A 11 -11.06 -32.12 19.21
CA LEU A 11 -12.19 -32.58 18.40
C LEU A 11 -13.52 -31.96 18.88
N ALA A 12 -13.73 -31.88 20.19
CA ALA A 12 -14.90 -31.21 20.75
C ALA A 12 -14.92 -29.71 20.39
N SER A 13 -13.77 -29.04 20.44
CA SER A 13 -13.59 -27.64 20.03
C SER A 13 -13.85 -27.44 18.54
N LEU A 14 -13.30 -28.28 17.66
CA LEU A 14 -13.61 -28.23 16.21
C LEU A 14 -15.09 -28.48 15.92
N LYS A 15 -15.72 -29.42 16.63
CA LYS A 15 -17.15 -29.74 16.46
C LYS A 15 -18.05 -28.58 16.90
N HIS A 16 -17.74 -27.92 18.02
CA HIS A 16 -18.52 -26.79 18.54
C HIS A 16 -18.16 -25.44 17.91
N ASN A 17 -16.98 -25.29 17.31
CA ASN A 17 -16.52 -24.05 16.68
C ASN A 17 -16.85 -24.01 15.16
N LYS A 18 -17.81 -24.82 14.71
CA LYS A 18 -18.36 -24.81 13.34
C LYS A 18 -19.34 -23.64 13.12
N ARG A 19 -19.01 -22.46 13.64
CA ARG A 19 -19.75 -21.23 13.38
C ARG A 19 -19.29 -20.67 12.03
N GLU A 20 -20.22 -20.29 11.17
CA GLU A 20 -19.88 -19.50 9.98
C GLU A 20 -19.31 -18.15 10.40
N ARG A 21 -17.99 -18.09 10.54
CA ARG A 21 -17.29 -16.84 10.82
C ARG A 21 -17.13 -16.12 9.49
N LYS A 22 -17.85 -15.01 9.32
CA LYS A 22 -17.60 -14.04 8.25
C LYS A 22 -16.23 -13.38 8.54
N THR A 23 -15.16 -14.01 8.08
CA THR A 23 -13.79 -13.48 8.22
C THR A 23 -13.65 -12.26 7.32
N ARG A 24 -12.74 -11.34 7.68
CA ARG A 24 -12.43 -10.17 6.82
C ARG A 24 -11.91 -10.61 5.44
N PHE A 25 -11.41 -11.84 5.31
CA PHE A 25 -10.99 -12.44 4.05
C PHE A 25 -12.18 -12.89 3.17
N ASN A 26 -13.32 -13.22 3.77
CA ASN A 26 -14.59 -13.51 3.08
C ASN A 26 -15.42 -12.25 2.79
N ALA A 27 -14.91 -11.06 3.12
CA ALA A 27 -15.51 -9.84 2.65
C ALA A 27 -15.19 -9.72 1.15
N ASN A 28 -16.23 -9.87 0.31
CA ASN A 28 -16.24 -9.68 -1.15
C ASN A 28 -15.78 -8.28 -1.64
N GLY A 29 -15.04 -7.52 -0.83
CA GLY A 29 -14.54 -6.17 -1.11
C GLY A 29 -13.03 -6.00 -0.94
N LEU A 30 -12.28 -7.05 -0.58
CA LEU A 30 -10.81 -7.01 -0.49
C LEU A 30 -10.10 -7.52 -1.75
N HIS A 31 -10.84 -8.05 -2.72
CA HIS A 31 -10.34 -8.01 -4.09
C HIS A 31 -10.24 -6.54 -4.46
N HIS A 32 -9.02 -6.00 -4.38
CA HIS A 32 -8.69 -4.76 -5.04
C HIS A 32 -9.24 -4.87 -6.45
N LYS A 33 -10.32 -4.15 -6.71
CA LYS A 33 -10.78 -3.78 -8.05
C LYS A 33 -9.77 -2.81 -8.67
N GLY A 34 -8.48 -2.97 -8.34
CA GLY A 34 -7.40 -2.43 -9.11
C GLY A 34 -7.47 -3.19 -10.41
N THR A 35 -7.76 -2.45 -11.47
CA THR A 35 -7.69 -2.86 -12.87
C THR A 35 -6.49 -3.78 -13.03
N GLN A 36 -6.72 -5.10 -12.96
CA GLN A 36 -5.71 -6.08 -13.31
C GLN A 36 -5.45 -5.82 -14.77
N LYS A 37 -4.35 -5.12 -15.05
CA LYS A 37 -3.89 -4.95 -16.42
C LYS A 37 -3.72 -6.35 -16.96
N PRO A 38 -4.26 -6.65 -18.15
CA PRO A 38 -4.10 -7.98 -18.73
C PRO A 38 -2.61 -8.34 -18.70
N PHE A 39 -2.32 -9.55 -18.24
CA PHE A 39 -0.97 -10.08 -18.27
C PHE A 39 -0.53 -10.07 -19.74
N VAL A 40 0.38 -9.15 -20.09
CA VAL A 40 0.92 -9.05 -21.44
C VAL A 40 2.04 -10.07 -21.51
N ASP A 41 1.81 -11.15 -22.28
CA ASP A 41 2.77 -12.21 -22.45
C ASP A 41 3.96 -11.68 -23.28
N HIS A 42 5.02 -11.25 -22.58
CA HIS A 42 6.16 -10.54 -23.18
C HIS A 42 6.98 -11.38 -24.17
N LYS A 43 6.68 -12.67 -24.30
CA LYS A 43 7.43 -13.63 -25.14
C LYS A 43 7.11 -13.51 -26.64
N LYS A 44 6.11 -12.72 -27.03
CA LYS A 44 5.64 -12.54 -28.42
C LYS A 44 5.54 -11.09 -28.88
N LEU A 45 6.23 -10.15 -28.22
CA LEU A 45 6.23 -8.75 -28.69
C LEU A 45 7.19 -8.62 -29.88
N SER A 46 6.68 -8.07 -30.98
CA SER A 46 7.53 -7.64 -32.10
C SER A 46 8.50 -6.57 -31.60
N GLN A 47 9.73 -6.51 -32.12
CA GLN A 47 10.76 -5.54 -31.68
C GLN A 47 10.28 -4.08 -31.68
N ILE A 48 9.29 -3.77 -32.52
CA ILE A 48 8.64 -2.46 -32.63
C ILE A 48 7.77 -2.15 -31.40
N GLU A 49 7.09 -3.15 -30.85
CA GLU A 49 6.21 -3.00 -29.69
C GLU A 49 7.02 -2.85 -28.40
N GLU A 50 8.19 -3.49 -28.30
CA GLU A 50 9.08 -3.33 -27.13
C GLU A 50 9.59 -1.89 -26.98
N VAL A 51 9.93 -1.22 -28.08
CA VAL A 51 10.38 0.19 -28.07
C VAL A 51 9.25 1.12 -27.63
N GLN A 52 8.03 0.87 -28.10
CA GLN A 52 6.84 1.63 -27.69
C GLN A 52 6.47 1.39 -26.22
N LEU A 53 6.65 0.17 -25.73
CA LEU A 53 6.36 -0.17 -24.33
C LEU A 53 7.40 0.47 -23.39
N LYS A 54 8.69 0.44 -23.76
CA LYS A 54 9.77 1.14 -23.03
C LYS A 54 9.53 2.66 -22.98
N SER A 55 9.15 3.28 -24.08
CA SER A 55 8.90 4.73 -24.10
C SER A 55 7.68 5.10 -23.24
N GLN A 56 6.62 4.29 -23.24
CA GLN A 56 5.46 4.49 -22.37
C GLN A 56 5.78 4.33 -20.89
N ILE A 57 6.61 3.36 -20.51
CA ILE A 57 7.05 3.17 -19.11
C ILE A 57 7.87 4.38 -18.65
N GLN A 58 8.81 4.84 -19.47
CA GLN A 58 9.63 6.01 -19.14
C GLN A 58 8.79 7.29 -19.01
N PHE A 59 7.79 7.46 -19.87
CA PHE A 59 6.89 8.61 -19.81
C PHE A 59 6.05 8.61 -18.52
N LYS A 60 5.49 7.45 -18.15
CA LYS A 60 4.72 7.29 -16.90
C LYS A 60 5.61 7.56 -15.68
N ALA A 61 6.84 7.04 -15.65
CA ALA A 61 7.79 7.29 -14.56
C ALA A 61 8.12 8.80 -14.40
N LYS A 62 8.30 9.52 -15.52
CA LYS A 62 8.56 10.98 -15.49
C LYS A 62 7.39 11.78 -14.91
N GLN A 63 6.14 11.40 -15.19
CA GLN A 63 4.97 12.09 -14.65
C GLN A 63 4.83 11.91 -13.14
N HIS A 64 5.07 10.70 -12.63
CA HIS A 64 5.05 10.44 -11.18
C HIS A 64 6.15 11.24 -10.47
N ARG A 65 7.36 11.31 -11.05
CA ARG A 65 8.47 12.07 -10.48
C ARG A 65 8.16 13.57 -10.38
N LYS A 66 7.51 14.17 -11.38
CA LYS A 66 7.12 15.59 -11.37
C LYS A 66 6.12 15.91 -10.25
N LYS A 67 5.08 15.07 -10.08
CA LYS A 67 4.10 15.24 -9.00
C LYS A 67 4.77 15.09 -7.63
N ASN A 68 5.62 14.08 -7.46
CA ASN A 68 6.33 13.88 -6.21
C ASN A 68 7.27 15.04 -5.88
N LEU A 69 7.97 15.58 -6.88
CA LEU A 69 8.83 16.76 -6.72
C LEU A 69 8.04 17.98 -6.23
N ALA A 70 6.87 18.24 -6.82
CA ALA A 70 6.00 19.33 -6.42
C ALA A 70 5.54 19.19 -4.95
N TYR A 71 5.11 17.99 -4.54
CA TYR A 71 4.74 17.73 -3.14
C TYR A 71 5.92 17.88 -2.19
N THR A 72 7.12 17.44 -2.57
CA THR A 72 8.31 17.63 -1.73
C THR A 72 8.69 19.09 -1.55
N PHE A 73 8.51 19.93 -2.58
CA PHE A 73 8.73 21.38 -2.47
C PHE A 73 7.72 22.04 -1.53
N ILE A 74 6.43 21.69 -1.65
CA ILE A 74 5.39 22.19 -0.76
C ILE A 74 5.67 21.77 0.69
N ALA A 75 6.07 20.51 0.92
CA ALA A 75 6.44 20.01 2.23
C ALA A 75 7.67 20.76 2.82
N PHE A 76 8.66 21.08 2.00
CA PHE A 76 9.83 21.84 2.44
C PHE A 76 9.48 23.29 2.83
N ILE A 77 8.65 23.96 2.02
CA ILE A 77 8.23 25.34 2.28
C ILE A 77 7.40 25.41 3.58
N THR A 78 6.45 24.50 3.74
CA THR A 78 5.61 24.44 4.95
C THR A 78 6.45 24.18 6.20
N LEU A 79 7.42 23.26 6.12
CA LEU A 79 8.33 22.96 7.21
C LEU A 79 9.25 24.15 7.55
N GLY A 80 9.75 24.87 6.54
CA GLY A 80 10.51 26.10 6.74
C GLY A 80 9.71 27.21 7.41
N CYS A 81 8.44 27.42 7.01
CA CYS A 81 7.54 28.37 7.67
C CYS A 81 7.28 28.01 9.14
N LEU A 82 7.09 26.72 9.45
CA LEU A 82 6.88 26.27 10.83
C LEU A 82 8.11 26.50 11.71
N ILE A 83 9.30 26.24 11.17
CA ILE A 83 10.56 26.52 11.88
C ILE A 83 10.70 28.02 12.13
N TRP A 84 10.47 28.85 11.10
CA TRP A 84 10.55 30.30 11.23
C TRP A 84 9.55 30.85 12.25
N TRP A 85 8.31 30.36 12.23
CA TRP A 85 7.29 30.69 13.21
C TRP A 85 7.74 30.32 14.63
N LEU A 86 8.27 29.11 14.81
CA LEU A 86 8.72 28.62 16.12
C LEU A 86 9.88 29.46 16.68
N PHE A 87 10.81 29.89 15.83
CA PHE A 87 11.88 30.80 16.24
C PHE A 87 11.34 32.19 16.62
N LEU A 88 10.37 32.73 15.87
CA LEU A 88 9.76 34.02 16.16
C LEU A 88 8.95 34.01 17.48
N ASP A 89 8.32 32.88 17.81
CA ASP A 89 7.58 32.68 19.06
C ASP A 89 8.54 32.44 20.24
N SER A 90 9.67 31.77 19.99
CA SER A 90 10.70 31.55 21.01
C SER A 90 11.42 32.83 21.44
N ASP A 91 11.53 33.85 20.57
CA ASP A 91 12.06 35.16 20.94
C ASP A 91 11.08 35.97 21.82
N LYS A 92 9.78 35.68 21.74
CA LYS A 92 8.75 36.37 22.53
C LYS A 92 8.54 35.78 23.93
N SER A 93 8.93 34.53 24.16
CA SER A 93 8.74 33.86 25.46
C SER A 93 9.86 34.14 26.47
N LEU A 94 10.91 34.87 26.07
CA LEU A 94 12.07 35.24 26.89
C LEU A 94 12.03 36.68 27.44
N PHE A 95 10.97 37.46 27.17
CA PHE A 95 10.75 38.80 27.73
C PHE A 95 9.55 38.84 28.67
#